data_AF-A7VAU8-F1
#
_entry.id   AF-A7VAU8-F1
#
_cell.length_a   1.000
_cell.length_b   1.000
_cell.length_c   1.000
_cell.angle_alpha   90.00
_cell.angle_beta   90.00
_cell.angle_gamma   90.00
#
_symmetry.space_group_name_H-M   'P 1'
#
loop_
_entity.id
_entity.type
_entity.pdbx_description
1 polymer ?
#
loop_
_entity_poly.entity_id
_entity_poly.type
_entity_poly.pdbx_seq_one_letter_code
_entity_poly.pdbx_strand_id
1 'polypeptide(L)'
;MCACVSCKKEETQTEGTTEAITNGSVEDSSAFIPLGMVIDVSQNDMIKDVTYEIKDTEIAVVNFKYNGLQCQFRGSAVHNEFDLAGVQNNGDGNMVVTSVGSYNATYYKLDPGRVVFWSDENIHYSLYVYVTAEDSVLEEILSNLIFENHYTERADVKKSTEAAAEEFAGQVITIIQNKDMQALSEIMNYPQELGSGQSIGNIDELMAIPAEDIFTKDILEAVNEDSLANLRQGRDGDSYLIGSNYKNIYFRKNADGDFKIVKINN
;
A
#
# COMPACT_ATOMS: atom_id res chain seq x y z
N MET A 1 -14.75 -39.50 -43.36
CA MET A 1 -13.83 -38.43 -42.88
C MET A 1 -14.62 -37.51 -41.96
N CYS A 2 -14.53 -37.75 -40.65
CA CYS A 2 -14.98 -36.80 -39.65
C CYS A 2 -13.82 -35.83 -39.41
N ALA A 3 -14.07 -34.53 -39.58
CA ALA A 3 -13.09 -33.49 -39.28
C ALA A 3 -13.16 -33.16 -37.79
N CYS A 4 -12.01 -33.28 -37.10
CA CYS A 4 -11.83 -32.86 -35.73
C CYS A 4 -11.65 -31.33 -35.63
N VAL A 5 -12.43 -30.74 -34.72
CA VAL A 5 -12.05 -29.81 -33.64
C VAL A 5 -10.87 -28.86 -33.88
N SER A 6 -11.15 -27.54 -33.76
CA SER A 6 -10.37 -26.67 -32.85
C SER A 6 -11.18 -25.43 -32.49
N CYS A 7 -11.77 -25.42 -31.29
CA CYS A 7 -12.22 -24.19 -30.64
C CYS A 7 -10.98 -23.52 -30.03
N LYS A 8 -10.54 -22.41 -30.63
CA LYS A 8 -9.55 -21.53 -30.01
C LYS A 8 -10.16 -20.91 -28.75
N LYS A 9 -9.50 -21.10 -27.61
CA LYS A 9 -9.69 -20.27 -26.41
C LYS A 9 -9.25 -18.84 -26.75
N GLU A 10 -10.14 -17.88 -26.52
CA GLU A 10 -9.78 -16.47 -26.48
C GLU A 10 -9.00 -16.23 -25.18
N GLU A 11 -7.73 -15.87 -25.30
CA GLU A 11 -6.96 -15.27 -24.22
C GLU A 11 -7.45 -13.84 -24.05
N THR A 12 -8.14 -13.58 -22.95
CA THR A 12 -8.49 -12.23 -22.53
C THR A 12 -7.25 -11.62 -21.89
N GLN A 13 -6.39 -11.02 -22.71
CA GLN A 13 -5.35 -10.10 -22.21
C GLN A 13 -6.04 -8.90 -21.57
N THR A 14 -6.01 -8.84 -20.25
CA THR A 14 -6.28 -7.61 -19.49
C THR A 14 -4.95 -6.89 -19.35
N GLU A 15 -4.46 -6.29 -20.44
CA GLU A 15 -3.44 -5.25 -20.34
C GLU A 15 -4.14 -4.03 -19.74
N GLY A 16 -4.00 -3.85 -18.42
CA GLY A 16 -4.25 -2.56 -17.81
C GLY A 16 -3.22 -1.58 -18.37
N THR A 17 -3.64 -0.74 -19.31
CA THR A 17 -2.87 0.44 -19.71
C THR A 17 -2.73 1.33 -18.49
N THR A 18 -1.62 1.19 -17.75
CA THR A 18 -1.15 2.23 -16.84
C THR A 18 -0.79 3.43 -17.70
N GLU A 19 -1.71 4.40 -17.79
CA GLU A 19 -1.40 5.69 -18.40
C GLU A 19 -0.17 6.27 -17.70
N ALA A 20 0.80 6.72 -18.49
CA ALA A 20 2.01 7.32 -17.96
C ALA A 20 1.62 8.60 -17.20
N ILE A 21 2.08 8.71 -15.95
CA ILE A 21 1.89 9.93 -15.15
C ILE A 21 2.65 11.06 -15.86
N THR A 22 1.97 12.18 -16.10
CA THR A 22 2.55 13.35 -16.78
C THR A 22 2.44 14.58 -15.91
N ASN A 23 3.41 15.49 -16.07
CA ASN A 23 3.43 16.76 -15.37
C ASN A 23 2.41 17.75 -15.94
N GLY A 24 1.90 18.61 -15.08
CA GLY A 24 1.04 19.73 -15.44
C GLY A 24 -0.32 19.68 -14.78
N SER A 25 -1.21 20.56 -15.25
CA SER A 25 -2.57 20.69 -14.72
C SER A 25 -3.41 19.45 -15.01
N VAL A 26 -4.16 19.01 -14.02
CA VAL A 26 -5.13 17.90 -14.10
C VAL A 26 -6.53 18.38 -13.71
N GLU A 27 -7.55 17.62 -14.07
CA GLU A 27 -8.96 18.04 -13.89
C GLU A 27 -9.39 18.03 -12.42
N ASP A 28 -9.03 16.99 -11.69
CA ASP A 28 -9.42 16.78 -10.29
C ASP A 28 -8.43 15.89 -9.52
N SER A 29 -8.74 15.64 -8.25
CA SER A 29 -7.93 14.88 -7.30
C SER A 29 -7.83 13.38 -7.62
N SER A 30 -8.70 12.81 -8.48
CA SER A 30 -8.61 11.40 -8.88
C SER A 30 -7.36 11.09 -9.70
N ALA A 31 -6.81 12.10 -10.39
CA ALA A 31 -5.55 12.00 -11.11
C ALA A 31 -4.34 11.70 -10.20
N PHE A 32 -4.47 11.82 -8.88
CA PHE A 32 -3.42 11.53 -7.92
C PHE A 32 -3.40 10.07 -7.45
N ILE A 33 -4.45 9.28 -7.73
CA ILE A 33 -4.50 7.85 -7.35
C ILE A 33 -3.27 7.07 -7.86
N PRO A 34 -2.78 7.26 -9.11
CA PRO A 34 -1.55 6.63 -9.57
C PRO A 34 -0.29 7.00 -8.79
N LEU A 35 -0.27 8.15 -8.10
CA LEU A 35 0.81 8.57 -7.18
C LEU A 35 0.68 7.93 -5.79
N GLY A 36 -0.42 7.21 -5.54
CA GLY A 36 -0.69 6.52 -4.28
C GLY A 36 -1.40 7.38 -3.24
N MET A 37 -2.09 8.45 -3.64
CA MET A 37 -2.82 9.30 -2.71
C MET A 37 -4.03 9.95 -3.37
N VAL A 38 -4.97 10.38 -2.56
CA VAL A 38 -5.93 11.42 -2.95
C VAL A 38 -5.72 12.57 -2.00
N ILE A 39 -5.52 13.77 -2.54
CA ILE A 39 -5.50 15.01 -1.75
C ILE A 39 -6.45 16.02 -2.37
N ASP A 40 -7.22 16.71 -1.53
CA ASP A 40 -8.22 17.67 -1.96
C ASP A 40 -8.54 18.67 -0.84
N VAL A 41 -9.48 19.55 -1.10
CA VAL A 41 -10.04 20.51 -0.16
C VAL A 41 -11.58 20.44 -0.17
N SER A 42 -12.18 20.61 1.00
CA SER A 42 -13.63 20.60 1.12
C SER A 42 -14.28 21.74 0.33
N GLN A 43 -15.48 21.49 -0.18
CA GLN A 43 -16.25 22.49 -0.91
C GLN A 43 -17.03 23.38 0.06
N ASN A 44 -16.61 24.63 0.22
CA ASN A 44 -17.30 25.63 1.04
C ASN A 44 -17.10 27.07 0.52
N ASP A 45 -17.79 28.03 1.13
CA ASP A 45 -17.79 29.42 0.67
C ASP A 45 -16.45 30.15 0.86
N MET A 46 -15.60 29.68 1.78
CA MET A 46 -14.30 30.27 2.08
C MET A 46 -13.23 29.82 1.08
N ILE A 47 -13.43 28.67 0.43
CA ILE A 47 -12.47 28.08 -0.51
C ILE A 47 -12.83 28.44 -1.95
N LYS A 48 -11.87 29.02 -2.67
CA LYS A 48 -12.00 29.46 -4.07
C LYS A 48 -10.76 29.11 -4.88
N ASP A 49 -10.89 29.21 -6.20
CA ASP A 49 -9.79 29.06 -7.17
C ASP A 49 -9.02 27.74 -7.01
N VAL A 50 -9.73 26.64 -6.78
CA VAL A 50 -9.12 25.30 -6.63
C VAL A 50 -8.59 24.83 -7.98
N THR A 51 -7.33 24.42 -8.02
CA THR A 51 -6.67 23.84 -9.20
C THR A 51 -5.74 22.72 -8.79
N TYR A 52 -5.59 21.73 -9.68
CA TYR A 52 -4.83 20.52 -9.46
C TYR A 52 -3.66 20.43 -10.43
N GLU A 53 -2.52 19.97 -9.94
CA GLU A 53 -1.30 19.85 -10.74
C GLU A 53 -0.48 18.65 -10.26
N ILE A 54 0.12 17.92 -11.22
CA ILE A 54 1.17 16.94 -10.94
C ILE A 54 2.52 17.58 -11.26
N LYS A 55 3.45 17.53 -10.30
CA LYS A 55 4.83 18.01 -10.46
C LYS A 55 5.81 16.85 -10.33
N ASP A 56 6.88 16.93 -11.13
CA ASP A 56 7.99 15.98 -11.15
C ASP A 56 7.54 14.50 -11.19
N THR A 57 6.35 14.23 -11.74
CA THR A 57 5.67 12.93 -11.81
C THR A 57 5.43 12.23 -10.48
N GLU A 58 5.70 12.90 -9.35
CA GLU A 58 5.77 12.30 -8.01
C GLU A 58 5.05 13.14 -6.94
N ILE A 59 4.66 14.37 -7.27
CA ILE A 59 4.08 15.33 -6.33
C ILE A 59 2.69 15.72 -6.81
N ALA A 60 1.69 15.41 -5.98
CA ALA A 60 0.34 15.95 -6.11
C ALA A 60 0.30 17.37 -5.53
N VAL A 61 -0.33 18.31 -6.22
CA VAL A 61 -0.46 19.70 -5.78
C VAL A 61 -1.90 20.17 -5.95
N VAL A 62 -2.48 20.68 -4.86
CA VAL A 62 -3.76 21.40 -4.83
C VAL A 62 -3.49 22.85 -4.47
N ASN A 63 -3.70 23.76 -5.41
CA ASN A 63 -3.66 25.20 -5.14
C ASN A 63 -5.06 25.71 -4.90
N PHE A 64 -5.25 26.53 -3.88
CA PHE A 64 -6.54 27.12 -3.54
C PHE A 64 -6.38 28.44 -2.79
N LYS A 65 -7.48 29.18 -2.64
CA LYS A 65 -7.56 30.34 -1.76
C LYS A 65 -8.55 30.09 -0.64
N TYR A 66 -8.10 30.28 0.60
CA TYR A 66 -8.97 30.25 1.77
C TYR A 66 -9.18 31.69 2.28
N ASN A 67 -10.40 32.21 2.22
CA ASN A 67 -10.72 33.60 2.58
C ASN A 67 -9.76 34.63 1.95
N GLY A 68 -9.37 34.38 0.69
CA GLY A 68 -8.42 35.20 -0.06
C GLY A 68 -6.94 34.90 0.19
N LEU A 69 -6.60 34.06 1.17
CA LEU A 69 -5.24 33.62 1.46
C LEU A 69 -4.82 32.53 0.48
N GLN A 70 -3.72 32.75 -0.24
CA GLN A 70 -3.17 31.74 -1.14
C GLN A 70 -2.57 30.58 -0.35
N CYS A 71 -3.01 29.37 -0.69
CA CYS A 71 -2.61 28.13 -0.06
C CYS A 71 -2.19 27.12 -1.12
N GLN A 72 -1.26 26.23 -0.75
CA GLN A 72 -0.85 25.12 -1.59
C GLN A 72 -0.67 23.88 -0.73
N PHE A 73 -1.50 22.87 -0.98
CA PHE A 73 -1.44 21.59 -0.33
C PHE A 73 -0.75 20.59 -1.26
N ARG A 74 0.27 19.89 -0.76
CA ARG A 74 1.06 18.93 -1.53
C ARG A 74 1.11 17.58 -0.82
N GLY A 75 1.24 16.52 -1.61
CA GLY A 75 1.46 15.16 -1.15
C GLY A 75 2.47 14.44 -2.03
N SER A 76 3.29 13.57 -1.43
CA SER A 76 4.17 12.66 -2.16
C SER A 76 4.42 11.37 -1.40
N ALA A 77 4.51 10.27 -2.15
CA ALA A 77 4.93 8.95 -1.67
C ALA A 77 6.44 8.68 -1.88
N VAL A 78 7.18 9.68 -2.37
CA VAL A 78 8.59 9.54 -2.78
C VAL A 78 9.47 10.57 -2.06
N HIS A 79 8.98 11.81 -1.96
CA HIS A 79 9.71 12.89 -1.30
C HIS A 79 9.32 12.99 0.18
N ASN A 80 10.31 13.25 1.03
CA ASN A 80 10.04 13.66 2.41
C ASN A 80 9.36 15.03 2.46
N GLU A 81 8.82 15.38 3.63
CA GLU A 81 8.03 16.57 3.86
C GLU A 81 8.77 17.90 3.56
N PHE A 82 10.09 17.97 3.77
CA PHE A 82 10.88 19.18 3.56
C PHE A 82 11.17 19.44 2.08
N ASP A 83 11.58 18.39 1.37
CA ASP A 83 11.77 18.42 -0.08
C ASP A 83 10.46 18.75 -0.78
N LEU A 84 9.35 18.18 -0.29
CA LEU A 84 8.01 18.42 -0.80
C LEU A 84 7.61 19.90 -0.72
N ALA A 85 7.92 20.61 0.36
CA ALA A 85 7.62 22.05 0.47
C ALA A 85 8.69 22.95 -0.16
N GLY A 86 9.85 22.41 -0.54
CA GLY A 86 10.98 23.20 -1.03
C GLY A 86 11.58 24.12 0.04
N VAL A 87 11.59 23.66 1.31
CA VAL A 87 12.13 24.42 2.45
C VAL A 87 13.36 23.68 3.00
N GLN A 88 14.45 24.41 3.23
CA GLN A 88 15.62 23.85 3.91
C GLN A 88 15.37 23.69 5.41
N ASN A 89 15.56 22.49 5.94
CA ASN A 89 15.57 22.28 7.39
C ASN A 89 16.88 22.83 7.98
N ASN A 90 16.81 23.98 8.62
CA ASN A 90 17.95 24.64 9.27
C ASN A 90 17.99 24.42 10.79
N GLY A 91 17.05 23.68 11.38
CA GLY A 91 16.99 23.41 12.82
C GLY A 91 16.72 24.62 13.73
N ASP A 92 16.66 25.82 13.17
CA ASP A 92 16.59 27.11 13.90
C ASP A 92 15.19 27.76 13.85
N GLY A 93 14.22 27.09 13.24
CA GLY A 93 12.84 27.56 13.13
C GLY A 93 12.10 27.51 14.47
N ASN A 94 11.13 28.42 14.67
CA ASN A 94 10.11 28.30 15.71
C ASN A 94 9.21 27.09 15.41
N MET A 95 9.75 25.88 15.59
CA MET A 95 9.04 24.63 15.43
C MET A 95 8.04 24.46 16.56
N VAL A 96 6.79 24.24 16.19
CA VAL A 96 5.73 23.86 17.12
C VAL A 96 5.20 22.51 16.65
N VAL A 97 5.23 21.52 17.53
CA VAL A 97 4.62 20.21 17.27
C VAL A 97 3.13 20.28 17.60
N THR A 98 2.31 19.73 16.71
CA THR A 98 0.84 19.76 16.74
C THR A 98 0.28 18.46 16.18
N SER A 99 -1.01 18.42 15.88
CA SER A 99 -1.66 17.33 15.16
C SER A 99 -2.49 17.79 13.97
N VAL A 100 -2.48 17.01 12.89
CA VAL A 100 -3.45 17.09 11.78
C VAL A 100 -4.22 15.78 11.77
N GLY A 101 -5.51 15.82 12.12
CA GLY A 101 -6.26 14.60 12.41
C GLY A 101 -5.62 13.82 13.57
N SER A 102 -5.26 12.56 13.33
CA SER A 102 -4.53 11.71 14.29
C SER A 102 -3.01 11.74 14.12
N TYR A 103 -2.48 12.48 13.15
CA TYR A 103 -1.07 12.47 12.79
C TYR A 103 -0.31 13.59 13.49
N ASN A 104 0.91 13.28 13.94
CA ASN A 104 1.82 14.31 14.42
C ASN A 104 2.22 15.23 13.28
N ALA A 105 2.16 16.52 13.53
CA ALA A 105 2.48 17.54 12.55
C ALA A 105 3.49 18.55 13.10
N THR A 106 4.31 19.11 12.22
CA THR A 106 5.32 20.11 12.56
C THR A 106 5.01 21.42 11.86
N TYR A 107 4.91 22.51 12.63
CA TYR A 107 4.75 23.86 12.12
C TYR A 107 6.07 24.58 11.94
N TYR A 108 6.20 25.30 10.84
CA TYR A 108 7.27 26.27 10.61
C TYR A 108 6.68 27.64 10.27
N LYS A 109 7.22 28.66 10.93
CA LYS A 109 6.98 30.07 10.61
C LYS A 109 8.03 30.52 9.60
N LEU A 110 7.58 31.06 8.47
CA LEU A 110 8.42 31.65 7.43
C LEU A 110 8.21 33.17 7.44
N ASP A 111 9.19 33.93 6.95
CA ASP A 111 9.06 35.38 6.80
C ASP A 111 9.11 35.75 5.31
N PRO A 112 7.96 35.95 4.63
CA PRO A 112 6.59 35.68 5.09
C PRO A 112 6.20 34.20 4.94
N GLY A 113 5.11 33.79 5.61
CA GLY A 113 4.45 32.52 5.35
C GLY A 113 4.37 31.55 6.52
N ARG A 114 3.69 30.43 6.29
CA ARG A 114 3.58 29.30 7.20
C ARG A 114 3.68 28.02 6.40
N VAL A 115 4.38 27.01 6.94
CA VAL A 115 4.33 25.66 6.38
C VAL A 115 4.04 24.64 7.48
N VAL A 116 3.24 23.65 7.15
CA VAL A 116 2.88 22.52 8.02
C VAL A 116 3.32 21.25 7.34
N PHE A 117 3.93 20.35 8.12
CA PHE A 117 4.38 19.05 7.67
C PHE A 117 3.72 17.96 8.49
N TRP A 118 3.27 16.91 7.82
CA TRP A 118 2.85 15.69 8.49
C TRP A 118 3.03 14.52 7.55
N SER A 119 2.91 13.32 8.08
CA SER A 119 2.98 12.10 7.28
C SER A 119 2.03 11.08 7.87
N ASP A 120 1.49 10.25 7.01
CA ASP A 120 0.98 8.95 7.44
C ASP A 120 2.10 7.90 7.33
N GLU A 121 1.77 6.62 7.18
CA GLU A 121 2.76 5.55 7.03
C GLU A 121 3.64 5.70 5.79
N ASN A 122 3.07 6.05 4.63
CA ASN A 122 3.76 5.97 3.34
C ASN A 122 3.72 7.28 2.52
N ILE A 123 2.88 8.23 2.93
CA ILE A 123 2.65 9.50 2.23
C ILE A 123 3.06 10.65 3.13
N HIS A 124 3.88 11.54 2.57
CA HIS A 124 4.29 12.78 3.19
C HIS A 124 3.46 13.94 2.63
N TYR A 125 3.09 14.86 3.52
CA TYR A 125 2.19 15.96 3.22
C TYR A 125 2.80 17.30 3.64
N SER A 126 2.50 18.34 2.88
CA SER A 126 2.81 19.70 3.28
C SER A 126 1.71 20.69 2.89
N LEU A 127 1.41 21.62 3.79
CA LEU A 127 0.54 22.77 3.50
C LEU A 127 1.38 24.04 3.59
N TYR A 128 1.46 24.78 2.50
CA TYR A 128 2.09 26.10 2.44
C TYR A 128 1.03 27.20 2.40
N VAL A 129 1.14 28.19 3.30
CA VAL A 129 0.33 29.41 3.31
C VAL A 129 1.27 30.59 3.08
N TYR A 130 1.03 31.36 2.01
CA TYR A 130 1.98 32.36 1.50
C TYR A 130 2.06 33.68 2.30
N VAL A 131 1.35 33.77 3.42
CA VAL A 131 1.36 34.93 4.31
C VAL A 131 1.57 34.50 5.76
N THR A 132 2.01 35.43 6.59
CA THR A 132 1.97 35.25 8.03
C THR A 132 0.51 35.17 8.48
N ALA A 133 0.10 34.01 8.96
CA ALA A 133 -1.23 33.74 9.50
C ALA A 133 -1.14 33.33 10.96
N GLU A 134 -2.17 33.63 11.75
CA GLU A 134 -2.34 33.16 13.12
C GLU A 134 -2.60 31.65 13.14
N ASP A 135 -2.26 30.99 14.26
CA ASP A 135 -2.38 29.53 14.40
C ASP A 135 -3.84 29.07 14.22
N SER A 136 -4.83 29.83 14.70
CA SER A 136 -6.25 29.50 14.54
C SER A 136 -6.72 29.48 13.08
N VAL A 137 -6.19 30.40 12.24
CA VAL A 137 -6.52 30.42 10.80
C VAL A 137 -5.93 29.19 10.11
N LEU A 138 -4.74 28.77 10.53
CA LEU A 138 -4.09 27.58 10.00
C LEU A 138 -4.84 26.30 10.38
N GLU A 139 -5.30 26.18 11.63
CA GLU A 139 -6.15 25.08 12.09
C GLU A 139 -7.46 25.01 11.29
N GLU A 140 -8.09 26.16 11.03
CA GLU A 140 -9.27 26.23 10.17
C GLU A 140 -8.97 25.74 8.75
N ILE A 141 -7.86 26.16 8.12
CA ILE A 141 -7.47 25.66 6.80
C ILE A 141 -7.24 24.13 6.83
N LEU A 142 -6.51 23.63 7.82
CA LEU A 142 -6.20 22.20 7.98
C LEU A 142 -7.45 21.35 8.12
N SER A 143 -8.47 21.85 8.84
CA SER A 143 -9.75 21.15 9.00
C SER A 143 -10.55 20.99 7.70
N ASN A 144 -10.17 21.72 6.64
CA ASN A 144 -10.79 21.67 5.33
C ASN A 144 -10.01 20.79 4.33
N LEU A 145 -8.86 20.22 4.71
CA LEU A 145 -8.10 19.34 3.84
C LEU A 145 -8.66 17.92 3.86
N ILE A 146 -8.66 17.30 2.68
CA ILE A 146 -9.02 15.90 2.48
C ILE A 146 -7.75 15.19 2.03
N PHE A 147 -7.41 14.08 2.68
CA PHE A 147 -6.27 13.27 2.26
C PHE A 147 -6.50 11.80 2.60
N GLU A 148 -6.22 10.93 1.62
CA GLU A 148 -6.42 9.49 1.69
C GLU A 148 -5.16 8.78 1.18
N ASN A 149 -4.80 7.70 1.86
CA ASN A 149 -3.66 6.86 1.50
C ASN A 149 -4.09 5.80 0.48
N HIS A 150 -3.55 5.87 -0.72
CA HIS A 150 -3.73 4.87 -1.78
C HIS A 150 -2.39 4.25 -2.18
N TYR A 151 -1.40 4.22 -1.29
CA TYR A 151 -0.03 3.83 -1.61
C TYR A 151 0.06 2.44 -2.27
N THR A 152 -0.74 1.50 -1.78
CA THR A 152 -0.84 0.13 -2.31
C THR A 152 -1.45 0.06 -3.71
N GLU A 153 -2.07 1.14 -4.20
CA GLU A 153 -2.65 1.19 -5.53
C GLU A 153 -1.65 1.55 -6.63
N ARG A 154 -0.47 2.08 -6.26
CA ARG A 154 0.60 2.41 -7.20
C ARG A 154 1.06 1.18 -7.98
N ALA A 155 1.32 1.36 -9.27
CA ALA A 155 1.71 0.27 -10.16
C ALA A 155 3.04 -0.39 -9.78
N ASP A 156 4.03 0.41 -9.36
CA ASP A 156 5.34 -0.08 -8.92
C ASP A 156 5.25 -0.84 -7.58
N VAL A 157 4.41 -0.38 -6.66
CA VAL A 157 4.15 -1.05 -5.38
C VAL A 157 3.43 -2.39 -5.59
N LYS A 158 2.43 -2.44 -6.48
CA LYS A 158 1.76 -3.69 -6.88
C LYS A 158 2.75 -4.69 -7.45
N LYS A 159 3.55 -4.25 -8.44
CA LYS A 159 4.56 -5.10 -9.08
C LYS A 159 5.62 -5.61 -8.09
N SER A 160 6.09 -4.75 -7.18
CA SER A 160 7.05 -5.17 -6.15
C SER A 160 6.42 -6.15 -5.16
N THR A 161 5.13 -5.98 -4.83
CA THR A 161 4.41 -6.89 -3.93
C THR A 161 4.18 -8.25 -4.59
N GLU A 162 3.86 -8.28 -5.88
CA GLU A 162 3.75 -9.52 -6.67
C GLU A 162 5.08 -10.26 -6.73
N ALA A 163 6.19 -9.58 -7.02
CA ALA A 163 7.51 -10.19 -7.05
C ALA A 163 7.93 -10.77 -5.68
N ALA A 164 7.64 -10.05 -4.58
CA ALA A 164 7.88 -10.54 -3.23
C ALA A 164 6.97 -11.74 -2.87
N ALA A 165 5.74 -11.76 -3.37
CA ALA A 165 4.83 -12.89 -3.20
C ALA A 165 5.32 -14.14 -3.96
N GLU A 166 5.88 -13.98 -5.16
CA GLU A 166 6.51 -15.06 -5.92
C GLU A 166 7.74 -15.63 -5.19
N GLU A 167 8.61 -14.77 -4.65
CA GLU A 167 9.77 -15.21 -3.87
C GLU A 167 9.34 -15.99 -2.62
N PHE A 168 8.35 -15.47 -1.87
CA PHE A 168 7.81 -16.15 -0.70
C PHE A 168 7.14 -17.48 -1.08
N ALA A 169 6.39 -17.53 -2.19
CA ALA A 169 5.83 -18.78 -2.70
C ALA A 169 6.91 -19.83 -3.00
N GLY A 170 8.03 -19.43 -3.60
CA GLY A 170 9.19 -20.31 -3.82
C GLY A 170 9.78 -20.85 -2.52
N GLN A 171 9.88 -20.00 -1.48
CA GLN A 171 10.29 -20.41 -0.14
C GLN A 171 9.31 -21.45 0.44
N VAL A 172 8.00 -21.21 0.36
CA VAL A 172 6.96 -22.15 0.83
C VAL A 172 7.08 -23.49 0.11
N ILE A 173 7.20 -23.50 -1.23
CA ILE A 173 7.34 -24.75 -2.01
C ILE A 173 8.55 -25.54 -1.51
N THR A 174 9.68 -24.88 -1.32
CA THR A 174 10.92 -25.51 -0.82
C THR A 174 10.72 -26.14 0.55
N ILE A 175 10.08 -25.41 1.47
CA ILE A 175 9.79 -25.88 2.84
C ILE A 175 8.88 -27.11 2.81
N ILE A 176 7.81 -27.07 2.01
CA ILE A 176 6.83 -28.15 1.90
C ILE A 176 7.47 -29.40 1.28
N GLN A 177 8.20 -29.25 0.17
CA GLN A 177 8.86 -30.38 -0.50
C GLN A 177 9.95 -31.03 0.35
N ASN A 178 10.68 -30.24 1.13
CA ASN A 178 11.69 -30.75 2.07
C ASN A 178 11.10 -31.26 3.40
N LYS A 179 9.80 -31.06 3.63
CA LYS A 179 9.11 -31.39 4.89
C LYS A 179 9.77 -30.71 6.10
N ASP A 180 10.21 -29.47 5.90
CA ASP A 180 10.98 -28.72 6.89
C ASP A 180 10.06 -28.04 7.92
N MET A 181 9.79 -28.74 9.02
CA MET A 181 8.93 -28.21 10.08
C MET A 181 9.52 -26.97 10.76
N GLN A 182 10.85 -26.90 10.89
CA GLN A 182 11.52 -25.78 11.55
C GLN A 182 11.33 -24.51 10.71
N ALA A 183 11.65 -24.57 9.42
CA ALA A 183 11.46 -23.44 8.53
C ALA A 183 9.99 -23.05 8.37
N LEU A 184 9.07 -24.03 8.34
CA LEU A 184 7.62 -23.77 8.35
C LEU A 184 7.22 -22.94 9.56
N SER A 185 7.76 -23.27 10.74
CA SER A 185 7.39 -22.61 12.00
C SER A 185 7.73 -21.11 12.02
N GLU A 186 8.76 -20.68 11.27
CA GLU A 186 9.24 -19.29 11.23
C GLU A 186 8.40 -18.41 10.29
N ILE A 187 7.77 -19.01 9.29
CA ILE A 187 7.00 -18.30 8.25
C ILE A 187 5.49 -18.36 8.46
N MET A 188 5.01 -19.03 9.50
CA MET A 188 3.60 -19.03 9.89
C MET A 188 3.22 -17.82 10.74
N ASN A 189 2.00 -17.31 10.55
CA ASN A 189 1.47 -16.18 11.31
C ASN A 189 0.57 -16.63 12.47
N TYR A 190 1.09 -17.02 13.63
CA TYR A 190 0.23 -17.55 14.70
C TYR A 190 -0.74 -16.50 15.30
N PRO A 191 -1.92 -16.93 15.82
CA PRO A 191 -2.49 -18.28 15.77
C PRO A 191 -3.09 -18.62 14.40
N GLN A 192 -3.12 -19.91 14.03
CA GLN A 192 -3.69 -20.36 12.74
C GLN A 192 -4.52 -21.62 12.82
N GLU A 193 -5.53 -21.71 11.94
CA GLU A 193 -6.28 -22.94 11.68
C GLU A 193 -5.59 -23.76 10.59
N LEU A 194 -5.29 -25.02 10.91
CA LEU A 194 -4.89 -26.05 9.98
C LEU A 194 -6.13 -26.66 9.31
N GLY A 195 -5.98 -27.18 8.10
CA GLY A 195 -7.09 -27.69 7.27
C GLY A 195 -7.93 -28.82 7.90
N SER A 196 -7.44 -29.44 8.99
CA SER A 196 -8.17 -30.43 9.79
C SER A 196 -9.13 -29.82 10.83
N GLY A 197 -9.19 -28.49 10.96
CA GLY A 197 -9.92 -27.79 12.03
C GLY A 197 -9.14 -27.70 13.35
N GLN A 198 -7.88 -28.16 13.36
CA GLN A 198 -6.96 -27.98 14.48
C GLN A 198 -6.42 -26.55 14.45
N SER A 199 -6.59 -25.81 15.55
CA SER A 199 -5.93 -24.51 15.75
C SER A 199 -4.58 -24.72 16.43
N ILE A 200 -3.57 -23.95 15.97
CA ILE A 200 -2.26 -23.83 16.60
C ILE A 200 -2.01 -22.38 16.99
N GLY A 201 -1.64 -22.17 18.25
CA GLY A 201 -1.42 -20.85 18.83
C GLY A 201 0.03 -20.37 18.78
N ASN A 202 1.00 -21.27 18.59
CA ASN A 202 2.42 -20.97 18.69
C ASN A 202 3.28 -22.07 18.05
N ILE A 203 4.61 -21.84 18.02
CA ILE A 203 5.62 -22.75 17.48
C ILE A 203 5.60 -24.10 18.23
N ASP A 204 5.54 -24.12 19.57
CA ASP A 204 5.57 -25.37 20.33
C ASP A 204 4.39 -26.28 20.00
N GLU A 205 3.20 -25.70 19.82
CA GLU A 205 1.99 -26.42 19.39
C GLU A 205 2.12 -26.97 17.96
N LEU A 206 2.73 -26.22 17.04
CA LEU A 206 3.03 -26.74 15.68
C LEU A 206 4.03 -27.89 15.74
N MET A 207 5.12 -27.73 16.49
CA MET A 207 6.20 -28.72 16.60
C MET A 207 5.75 -30.01 17.30
N ALA A 208 4.66 -29.97 18.06
CA ALA A 208 4.03 -31.15 18.66
C ALA A 208 3.22 -32.00 17.66
N ILE A 209 2.90 -31.46 16.48
CA ILE A 209 2.16 -32.19 15.44
C ILE A 209 3.14 -33.08 14.66
N PRO A 210 2.81 -34.37 14.45
CA PRO A 210 3.59 -35.23 13.57
C PRO A 210 3.77 -34.61 12.18
N ALA A 211 5.00 -34.54 11.69
CA ALA A 211 5.29 -33.89 10.41
C ALA A 211 4.49 -34.48 9.24
N GLU A 212 4.16 -35.77 9.30
CA GLU A 212 3.32 -36.46 8.31
C GLU A 212 1.86 -36.02 8.27
N ASP A 213 1.34 -35.43 9.36
CA ASP A 213 -0.01 -34.87 9.42
C ASP A 213 -0.08 -33.46 8.81
N ILE A 214 1.07 -32.76 8.76
CA ILE A 214 1.21 -31.47 8.07
C ILE A 214 1.59 -31.70 6.60
N PHE A 215 2.68 -32.41 6.33
CA PHE A 215 3.20 -32.71 5.00
C PHE A 215 2.57 -33.98 4.43
N THR A 216 1.24 -33.98 4.35
CA THR A 216 0.46 -35.08 3.77
C THR A 216 0.84 -35.34 2.31
N LYS A 217 0.54 -36.54 1.80
CA LYS A 217 0.74 -36.84 0.39
C LYS A 217 0.00 -35.84 -0.52
N ASP A 218 -1.22 -35.48 -0.14
CA ASP A 218 -2.08 -34.60 -0.92
C ASP A 218 -1.52 -33.17 -1.03
N ILE A 219 -0.95 -32.61 0.06
CA ILE A 219 -0.34 -31.27 0.00
C ILE A 219 0.99 -31.28 -0.73
N LEU A 220 1.78 -32.35 -0.62
CA LEU A 220 3.04 -32.51 -1.35
C LEU A 220 2.80 -32.62 -2.87
N GLU A 221 1.74 -33.32 -3.27
CA GLU A 221 1.33 -33.39 -4.68
C GLU A 221 0.75 -32.06 -5.16
N ALA A 222 0.01 -31.35 -4.32
CA ALA A 222 -0.60 -30.09 -4.69
C ALA A 222 0.38 -28.92 -4.75
N VAL A 223 1.35 -28.84 -3.82
CA VAL A 223 2.32 -27.75 -3.68
C VAL A 223 3.71 -28.26 -4.07
N ASN A 224 3.95 -28.36 -5.37
CA ASN A 224 5.17 -28.88 -6.00
C ASN A 224 5.91 -27.79 -6.82
N GLU A 225 6.97 -28.16 -7.54
CA GLU A 225 7.80 -27.25 -8.35
C GLU A 225 7.00 -26.45 -9.40
N ASP A 226 5.91 -27.03 -9.93
CA ASP A 226 5.02 -26.37 -10.91
C ASP A 226 4.02 -25.40 -10.24
N SER A 227 3.98 -25.35 -8.90
CA SER A 227 2.99 -24.55 -8.16
C SER A 227 3.23 -23.06 -8.25
N LEU A 228 4.47 -22.63 -8.48
CA LEU A 228 4.79 -21.21 -8.65
C LEU A 228 4.10 -20.63 -9.89
N ALA A 229 4.05 -21.40 -10.99
CA ALA A 229 3.33 -21.01 -12.21
C ALA A 229 1.81 -20.91 -12.00
N ASN A 230 1.30 -21.44 -10.88
CA ASN A 230 -0.11 -21.39 -10.48
C ASN A 230 -0.34 -20.50 -9.25
N LEU A 231 0.61 -19.63 -8.90
CA LEU A 231 0.43 -18.60 -7.90
C LEU A 231 -0.76 -17.73 -8.29
N ARG A 232 -1.69 -17.57 -7.35
CA ARG A 232 -2.95 -16.86 -7.57
C ARG A 232 -3.19 -15.88 -6.44
N GLN A 233 -3.67 -14.70 -6.78
CA GLN A 233 -4.18 -13.77 -5.79
C GLN A 233 -5.57 -14.25 -5.33
N GLY A 234 -5.83 -14.12 -4.03
CA GLY A 234 -7.13 -14.34 -3.43
C GLY A 234 -8.16 -13.32 -3.94
N ARG A 235 -9.44 -13.65 -3.76
CA ARG A 235 -10.56 -12.83 -4.27
C ARG A 235 -10.54 -11.39 -3.75
N ASP A 236 -10.12 -11.21 -2.50
CA ASP A 236 -10.14 -9.92 -1.82
C ASP A 236 -8.86 -9.10 -2.09
N GLY A 237 -7.92 -9.62 -2.89
CA GLY A 237 -6.69 -8.94 -3.27
C GLY A 237 -5.61 -8.89 -2.19
N ASP A 238 -5.93 -9.27 -0.95
CA ASP A 238 -5.04 -9.15 0.22
C ASP A 238 -4.12 -10.36 0.45
N SER A 239 -4.35 -11.43 -0.30
CA SER A 239 -3.75 -12.74 -0.05
C SER A 239 -3.35 -13.42 -1.34
N TYR A 240 -2.44 -14.37 -1.22
CA TYR A 240 -1.96 -15.22 -2.30
C TYR A 240 -2.12 -16.67 -1.91
N LEU A 241 -2.26 -17.53 -2.90
CA LEU A 241 -2.34 -18.96 -2.71
C LEU A 241 -1.56 -19.74 -3.76
N ILE A 242 -0.95 -20.83 -3.32
CA ILE A 242 -0.31 -21.84 -4.16
C ILE A 242 -0.90 -23.21 -3.88
N GLY A 243 -0.86 -24.07 -4.90
CA GLY A 243 -1.38 -25.42 -4.84
C GLY A 243 -2.61 -25.64 -5.73
N SER A 244 -3.43 -26.61 -5.38
CA SER A 244 -4.68 -26.94 -6.08
C SER A 244 -5.88 -26.14 -5.56
N ASN A 245 -7.08 -26.39 -6.09
CA ASN A 245 -8.30 -25.71 -5.62
C ASN A 245 -8.76 -26.17 -4.22
N TYR A 246 -8.37 -27.38 -3.80
CA TYR A 246 -8.83 -27.98 -2.54
C TYR A 246 -7.69 -28.17 -1.53
N LYS A 247 -6.47 -28.34 -2.03
CA LYS A 247 -5.24 -28.49 -1.24
C LYS A 247 -4.30 -27.37 -1.59
N ASN A 248 -4.13 -26.41 -0.70
CA ASN A 248 -3.41 -25.17 -0.98
C ASN A 248 -2.94 -24.49 0.30
N ILE A 249 -2.04 -23.54 0.12
CA ILE A 249 -1.48 -22.73 1.20
C ILE A 249 -1.82 -21.28 0.89
N TYR A 250 -2.46 -20.61 1.85
CA TYR A 250 -2.70 -19.17 1.79
C TYR A 250 -1.63 -18.44 2.57
N PHE A 251 -1.17 -17.33 2.01
CA PHE A 251 -0.24 -16.42 2.67
C PHE A 251 -0.58 -14.97 2.32
N ARG A 252 -0.22 -14.06 3.22
CA ARG A 252 -0.39 -12.61 3.05
C ARG A 252 0.60 -11.84 3.90
N LYS A 253 0.72 -10.53 3.66
CA LYS A 253 1.51 -9.65 4.51
C LYS A 253 0.86 -9.55 5.90
N ASN A 254 1.67 -9.62 6.95
CA ASN A 254 1.26 -9.28 8.31
C ASN A 254 1.29 -7.76 8.51
N ALA A 255 1.05 -7.30 9.75
CA ALA A 255 1.08 -5.87 10.10
C ALA A 255 2.46 -5.22 9.89
N ASP A 256 3.54 -6.01 9.96
CA ASP A 256 4.91 -5.53 9.75
C ASP A 256 5.29 -5.47 8.26
N GLY A 257 4.40 -5.92 7.36
CA GLY A 257 4.62 -5.94 5.92
C GLY A 257 5.28 -7.22 5.38
N ASP A 258 5.56 -8.20 6.26
CA ASP A 258 6.19 -9.48 5.91
C ASP A 258 5.16 -10.52 5.48
N PHE A 259 5.44 -11.25 4.39
CA PHE A 259 4.60 -12.38 4.02
C PHE A 259 4.70 -13.52 5.05
N LYS A 260 3.54 -14.05 5.43
CA LYS A 260 3.41 -15.20 6.33
C LYS A 260 2.29 -16.12 5.86
N ILE A 261 2.44 -17.41 6.12
CA ILE A 261 1.37 -18.41 5.93
C ILE A 261 0.27 -18.14 6.95
N VAL A 262 -0.96 -18.03 6.44
CA VAL A 262 -2.19 -17.81 7.22
C VAL A 262 -3.19 -18.94 7.06
N LYS A 263 -2.92 -19.94 6.22
CA LYS A 263 -3.75 -21.15 6.15
C LYS A 263 -3.04 -22.26 5.40
N ILE A 264 -3.18 -23.49 5.87
CA ILE A 264 -2.81 -24.69 5.12
C ILE A 264 -4.07 -25.54 4.99
N ASN A 265 -4.59 -25.69 3.78
CA ASN A 265 -5.69 -26.59 3.48
C ASN A 265 -5.14 -27.94 3.06
N ASN A 266 -5.15 -28.87 4.01
CA ASN A 266 -4.86 -30.28 3.80
C ASN A 266 -6.09 -31.08 3.37
#